data_AF-A0A929H5G3-F1
#
_entry.id   AF-A0A929H5G3-F1
#
_cell.length_a   1.000
_cell.length_b   1.000
_cell.length_c   1.000
_cell.angle_alpha   90.00
_cell.angle_beta   90.00
_cell.angle_gamma   90.00
#
_symmetry.space_group_name_H-M   'P 1'
#
loop_
_entity.id
_entity.type
_entity.pdbx_description
1 polymer ?
#
loop_
_entity_poly.entity_id
_entity_poly.type
_entity_poly.pdbx_seq_one_letter_code
_entity_poly.pdbx_strand_id
1 'polypeptide(L)'
;MKKNSFVLKVTLPTILIVFVVLVLMTFACKVDTKENIIMNNTAVTEVMHYSDKARSGIALGGIGTGFAELRKDCIFYNWNIFNNKPKGTGAKLNLPENTMLFFIVRYEEKGKDPQLKLLQIDEGYNVAVIRNQLYEFPWLSGIETIEYSARFPFVNMKFTDSDMPFDIELEAYSPFIPNDVKNSSLPAIHLNFKITSKINNPVDVMLMATLRNAVGYDVNDKYYSTELQDNSDYKICEMSCTGMDTKESSFGTMALASLSPETSFYLGWNWRHPYYEYVLQNKTLPNIDNTKDRNKIEIDKTTGKKRPLKPLYSTLAVSGNLENAKVLENSFIVSWNFPNAYDNKLTNIVGNYYSNFFNSATEVADYIIKNREDLYKQTKGFLNNFYESSVEPFILNQINSQLNTFITSSYFDKLGRFGIQEGLTSDRKWAGLATNDVGLQGSVPIIALFPELHKSGMRVLKDMQHESGETAHVFYPGSVNNDEFWAVNGLN
;
A
#
# COMPACT_ATOMS: atom_id res chain seq x y z
N MET A 1 54.06 -39.03 33.13
CA MET A 1 52.72 -39.55 32.83
C MET A 1 52.58 -39.69 31.31
N LYS A 2 52.04 -40.82 30.84
CA LYS A 2 52.10 -41.31 29.44
C LYS A 2 51.35 -40.39 28.46
N LYS A 3 51.97 -40.10 27.31
CA LYS A 3 51.29 -39.63 26.08
C LYS A 3 50.74 -40.87 25.36
N ASN A 4 49.41 -40.99 25.25
CA ASN A 4 48.77 -41.95 24.36
C ASN A 4 48.44 -41.25 23.04
N SER A 5 49.04 -41.70 21.93
CA SER A 5 48.59 -41.39 20.58
C SER A 5 47.60 -42.47 20.12
N PHE A 6 46.38 -42.08 19.78
CA PHE A 6 45.42 -42.95 19.10
C PHE A 6 45.66 -42.83 17.59
N VAL A 7 46.17 -43.90 16.97
CA VAL A 7 46.25 -44.01 15.50
C VAL A 7 45.01 -44.75 15.03
N LEU A 8 44.12 -44.05 14.31
CA LEU A 8 42.96 -44.66 13.68
C LEU A 8 43.44 -45.48 12.46
N LYS A 9 43.42 -46.82 12.55
CA LYS A 9 43.65 -47.69 11.40
C LYS A 9 42.36 -47.77 10.57
N VAL A 10 42.28 -47.00 9.48
CA VAL A 10 41.23 -47.15 8.47
C VAL A 10 41.63 -48.27 7.53
N THR A 11 40.83 -49.34 7.48
CA THR A 11 41.03 -50.47 6.56
C THR A 11 40.36 -50.19 5.21
N LEU A 12 40.96 -50.67 4.12
CA LEU A 12 40.49 -50.54 2.73
C LEU A 12 38.97 -50.75 2.49
N PRO A 13 38.27 -51.69 3.18
CA PRO A 13 36.83 -51.89 2.99
C PRO A 13 35.98 -50.66 3.41
N THR A 14 36.44 -49.90 4.40
CA THR A 14 35.75 -48.71 4.92
C THR A 14 35.80 -47.55 3.93
N ILE A 15 36.90 -47.43 3.17
CA ILE A 15 37.05 -46.40 2.12
C ILE A 15 36.14 -46.74 0.93
N LEU A 16 36.01 -48.02 0.57
CA LEU A 16 35.16 -48.46 -0.54
C LEU A 16 33.67 -48.22 -0.27
N ILE A 17 33.20 -48.44 0.96
CA ILE A 17 31.81 -48.18 1.35
C ILE A 17 31.50 -46.67 1.33
N VAL A 18 32.41 -45.83 1.84
CA VAL A 18 32.25 -44.37 1.78
C VAL A 18 32.22 -43.88 0.33
N PHE A 19 33.06 -44.43 -0.55
CA PHE A 19 33.10 -44.05 -1.96
C PHE A 19 31.83 -44.49 -2.71
N VAL A 20 31.30 -45.69 -2.44
CA VAL A 20 30.06 -46.18 -3.07
C VAL A 20 28.83 -45.37 -2.58
N VAL A 21 28.79 -44.97 -1.31
CA VAL A 21 27.72 -44.09 -0.78
C VAL A 21 27.81 -42.68 -1.38
N LEU A 22 29.01 -42.13 -1.56
CA LEU A 22 29.21 -40.82 -2.24
C LEU A 22 28.85 -40.86 -3.73
N VAL A 23 29.14 -41.97 -4.42
CA VAL A 23 28.77 -42.16 -5.84
C VAL A 23 27.25 -42.38 -5.98
N LEU A 24 26.62 -43.11 -5.06
CA LEU A 24 25.16 -43.27 -5.06
C LEU A 24 24.42 -41.97 -4.69
N MET A 25 24.96 -41.14 -3.79
CA MET A 25 24.41 -39.81 -3.50
C MET A 25 24.55 -38.84 -4.67
N THR A 26 25.63 -38.94 -5.46
CA THR A 26 25.81 -38.09 -6.66
C THR A 26 24.92 -38.51 -7.82
N PHE A 27 24.46 -39.77 -7.88
CA PHE A 27 23.46 -40.21 -8.87
C PHE A 27 22.01 -40.03 -8.40
N ALA A 28 21.72 -40.00 -7.09
CA ALA A 28 20.39 -39.69 -6.57
C ALA A 28 20.02 -38.20 -6.63
N CYS A 29 21.00 -37.31 -6.84
CA CYS A 29 20.80 -35.85 -6.86
C CYS A 29 20.85 -35.25 -8.28
N LYS A 30 20.56 -36.05 -9.31
CA LYS A 30 20.23 -35.56 -10.66
C LYS A 30 18.71 -35.57 -10.85
N VAL A 31 18.03 -34.80 -10.01
CA VAL A 31 16.63 -34.42 -10.23
C VAL A 31 16.64 -33.25 -11.20
N ASP A 32 15.83 -33.32 -12.26
CA ASP A 32 15.72 -32.32 -13.31
C ASP A 32 15.68 -30.88 -12.75
N THR A 33 16.77 -30.14 -12.95
CA THR A 33 16.95 -28.80 -12.37
C THR A 33 16.06 -27.77 -13.05
N LYS A 34 15.63 -27.99 -14.30
CA LYS A 34 14.81 -26.99 -15.02
C LYS A 34 13.36 -26.90 -14.51
N GLU A 35 12.68 -28.01 -14.26
CA GLU A 35 11.29 -27.97 -13.77
C GLU A 35 11.20 -27.54 -12.29
N ASN A 36 12.18 -27.93 -11.45
CA ASN A 36 12.23 -27.48 -10.06
C ASN A 36 12.64 -26.00 -9.90
N ILE A 37 13.49 -25.45 -10.77
CA ILE A 37 13.79 -24.01 -10.77
C ILE A 37 12.54 -23.21 -11.15
N ILE A 38 11.72 -23.71 -12.08
CA ILE A 38 10.48 -23.05 -12.49
C ILE A 38 9.41 -23.13 -11.39
N MET A 39 9.21 -24.29 -10.74
CA MET A 39 8.24 -24.41 -9.64
C MET A 39 8.66 -23.68 -8.35
N ASN A 40 9.95 -23.56 -8.05
CA ASN A 40 10.43 -22.87 -6.85
C ASN A 40 10.49 -21.33 -6.99
N ASN A 41 10.40 -20.78 -8.21
CA ASN A 41 10.42 -19.33 -8.42
C ASN A 41 9.03 -18.71 -8.59
N THR A 42 7.96 -19.48 -8.36
CA THR A 42 6.59 -18.96 -8.26
C THR A 42 6.38 -18.25 -6.91
N ALA A 43 5.68 -17.12 -6.90
CA ALA A 43 5.32 -16.46 -5.65
C ALA A 43 4.47 -17.41 -4.80
N VAL A 44 4.64 -17.37 -3.48
CA VAL A 44 3.79 -18.15 -2.57
C VAL A 44 2.37 -17.59 -2.67
N THR A 45 1.44 -18.46 -3.06
CA THR A 45 0.01 -18.13 -3.13
C THR A 45 -0.71 -18.71 -1.92
N GLU A 46 -1.53 -17.89 -1.29
CA GLU A 46 -2.46 -18.28 -0.24
C GLU A 46 -3.89 -18.05 -0.72
N VAL A 47 -4.82 -18.92 -0.32
CA VAL A 47 -6.24 -18.77 -0.66
C VAL A 47 -7.01 -18.40 0.60
N MET A 48 -7.75 -17.30 0.53
CA MET A 48 -8.65 -16.84 1.59
C MET A 48 -10.09 -17.20 1.24
N HIS A 49 -10.85 -17.63 2.24
CA HIS A 49 -12.29 -17.90 2.20
C HIS A 49 -13.03 -17.06 3.24
N TYR A 50 -14.38 -17.05 3.21
CA TYR A 50 -15.23 -16.32 4.17
C TYR A 50 -14.91 -16.52 5.66
N SER A 51 -14.42 -17.69 6.05
CA SER A 51 -14.06 -17.98 7.45
C SER A 51 -12.73 -17.38 7.90
N ASP A 52 -11.91 -16.96 6.95
CA ASP A 52 -10.53 -16.57 7.19
C ASP A 52 -10.44 -15.11 7.62
N LYS A 53 -9.39 -14.79 8.37
CA LYS A 53 -9.11 -13.42 8.83
C LYS A 53 -7.69 -13.05 8.47
N ALA A 54 -7.52 -11.98 7.71
CA ALA A 54 -6.20 -11.50 7.37
C ALA A 54 -5.54 -10.83 8.58
N ARG A 55 -4.29 -11.21 8.86
CA ARG A 55 -3.50 -10.63 9.95
C ARG A 55 -2.69 -9.41 9.52
N SER A 56 -2.17 -9.42 8.30
CA SER A 56 -1.26 -8.41 7.76
C SER A 56 -1.29 -8.44 6.22
N GLY A 57 -0.61 -7.48 5.62
CA GLY A 57 -0.49 -7.31 4.18
C GLY A 57 0.83 -6.64 3.78
N ILE A 58 0.86 -6.08 2.58
CA ILE A 58 1.99 -5.29 2.08
C ILE A 58 1.63 -3.81 2.14
N ALA A 59 2.54 -3.01 2.69
CA ALA A 59 2.47 -1.56 2.70
C ALA A 59 2.74 -1.00 1.30
N LEU A 60 1.75 -0.31 0.76
CA LEU A 60 1.83 0.35 -0.54
C LEU A 60 1.92 1.87 -0.30
N GLY A 61 3.03 2.45 -0.76
CA GLY A 61 3.41 3.85 -0.65
C GLY A 61 4.91 3.99 -0.87
N GLY A 62 5.36 5.14 -1.38
CA GLY A 62 6.79 5.41 -1.56
C GLY A 62 7.54 5.62 -0.25
N ILE A 63 8.87 5.60 -0.32
CA ILE A 63 9.79 5.85 0.79
C ILE A 63 9.48 7.19 1.47
N GLY A 64 9.21 7.16 2.78
CA GLY A 64 8.93 8.33 3.60
C GLY A 64 7.62 9.04 3.27
N THR A 65 6.76 8.47 2.42
CA THR A 65 5.53 9.15 1.97
C THR A 65 4.29 8.86 2.81
N GLY A 66 4.38 7.87 3.70
CA GLY A 66 3.21 7.21 4.25
C GLY A 66 2.86 5.96 3.44
N PHE A 67 1.87 5.19 3.90
CA PHE A 67 1.42 3.98 3.21
C PHE A 67 -0.02 3.61 3.58
N ALA A 68 -0.61 2.71 2.80
CA ALA A 68 -1.76 1.90 3.20
C ALA A 68 -1.41 0.42 3.02
N GLU A 69 -1.76 -0.43 3.98
CA GLU A 69 -1.46 -1.86 3.97
C GLU A 69 -2.56 -2.64 3.25
N LEU A 70 -2.25 -3.26 2.12
CA LEU A 70 -3.16 -4.13 1.39
C LEU A 70 -3.08 -5.56 1.93
N ARG A 71 -4.10 -5.95 2.71
CA ARG A 71 -4.23 -7.28 3.31
C ARG A 71 -4.78 -8.33 2.32
N LYS A 72 -4.72 -9.60 2.72
CA LYS A 72 -5.14 -10.77 1.92
C LYS A 72 -6.64 -10.82 1.62
N ASP A 73 -7.45 -10.13 2.41
CA ASP A 73 -8.90 -9.96 2.23
C ASP A 73 -9.26 -8.79 1.31
N CYS A 74 -8.27 -8.15 0.67
CA CYS A 74 -8.42 -6.94 -0.14
C CYS A 74 -8.95 -5.71 0.62
N ILE A 75 -8.81 -5.71 1.96
CA ILE A 75 -9.06 -4.52 2.77
C ILE A 75 -7.74 -3.75 2.98
N PHE A 76 -7.80 -2.43 2.78
CA PHE A 76 -6.70 -1.52 3.08
C PHE A 76 -6.75 -1.10 4.56
N TYR A 77 -5.72 -1.47 5.31
CA TYR A 77 -5.55 -1.18 6.74
C TYR A 77 -4.32 -0.32 7.01
N ASN A 78 -4.14 0.07 8.28
CA ASN A 78 -2.98 0.81 8.77
C ASN A 78 -2.63 2.04 7.93
N TRP A 79 -3.64 2.82 7.54
CA TRP A 79 -3.48 4.03 6.75
C TRP A 79 -2.64 5.06 7.52
N ASN A 80 -1.45 5.35 6.98
CA ASN A 80 -0.51 6.30 7.54
C ASN A 80 -0.08 7.37 6.53
N ILE A 81 -1.04 7.93 5.79
CA ILE A 81 -0.78 8.92 4.74
C ILE A 81 -0.97 10.37 5.23
N PHE A 82 -1.64 10.58 6.36
CA PHE A 82 -2.07 11.91 6.83
C PHE A 82 -1.10 12.54 7.84
N ASN A 83 0.18 12.13 7.84
CA ASN A 83 1.14 12.42 8.91
C ASN A 83 0.65 11.95 10.31
N ASN A 84 -0.25 10.97 10.34
CA ASN A 84 -0.93 10.53 11.55
C ASN A 84 -0.06 9.62 12.43
N LYS A 85 -0.34 9.64 13.74
CA LYS A 85 0.23 8.65 14.67
C LYS A 85 -0.14 7.22 14.24
N PRO A 86 0.72 6.22 14.55
CA PRO A 86 1.89 6.32 15.43
C PRO A 86 3.21 6.72 14.76
N LYS A 87 3.29 6.66 13.42
CA LYS A 87 4.53 6.98 12.68
C LYS A 87 4.78 8.50 12.60
N GLY A 88 3.76 9.26 12.20
CA GLY A 88 3.80 10.71 12.21
C GLY A 88 3.45 11.32 13.58
N THR A 89 3.31 12.64 13.61
CA THR A 89 3.08 13.41 14.84
C THR A 89 1.66 13.98 14.93
N GLY A 90 0.87 13.91 13.85
CA GLY A 90 -0.53 14.33 13.81
C GLY A 90 -1.45 13.46 14.67
N ALA A 91 -2.76 13.73 14.61
CA ALA A 91 -3.75 12.94 15.32
C ALA A 91 -3.68 11.44 14.94
N LYS A 92 -4.25 10.56 15.76
CA LYS A 92 -4.42 9.15 15.39
C LYS A 92 -5.59 9.04 14.42
N LEU A 93 -5.43 8.29 13.34
CA LEU A 93 -6.54 7.98 12.44
C LEU A 93 -7.58 7.13 13.19
N ASN A 94 -8.74 7.71 13.43
CA ASN A 94 -9.86 7.08 14.15
C ASN A 94 -11.06 6.88 13.21
N LEU A 95 -10.80 6.42 11.98
CA LEU A 95 -11.83 6.10 11.00
C LEU A 95 -11.87 4.58 10.77
N PRO A 96 -13.04 3.98 10.48
CA PRO A 96 -13.13 2.58 10.07
C PRO A 96 -12.36 2.36 8.76
N GLU A 97 -11.21 1.70 8.83
CA GLU A 97 -10.28 1.58 7.70
C GLU A 97 -10.85 0.74 6.56
N ASN A 98 -11.69 -0.25 6.89
CA ASN A 98 -12.46 -1.07 5.95
C ASN A 98 -13.53 -0.28 5.14
N THR A 99 -13.65 1.03 5.36
CA THR A 99 -14.48 1.94 4.56
C THR A 99 -13.66 2.92 3.73
N MET A 100 -12.33 2.94 3.86
CA MET A 100 -11.48 3.96 3.22
C MET A 100 -11.41 3.78 1.71
N LEU A 101 -11.10 2.57 1.24
CA LEU A 101 -11.00 2.21 -0.17
C LEU A 101 -11.59 0.82 -0.35
N PHE A 102 -12.52 0.67 -1.30
CA PHE A 102 -13.13 -0.61 -1.63
C PHE A 102 -13.55 -0.64 -3.09
N PHE A 103 -13.70 -1.87 -3.62
CA PHE A 103 -14.06 -2.10 -5.02
C PHE A 103 -15.30 -2.96 -5.12
N ILE A 104 -16.16 -2.61 -6.06
CA ILE A 104 -17.38 -3.35 -6.35
C ILE A 104 -17.38 -3.67 -7.82
N VAL A 105 -17.76 -4.90 -8.15
CA VAL A 105 -18.13 -5.27 -9.52
C VAL A 105 -19.63 -5.39 -9.60
N ARG A 106 -20.22 -4.66 -10.54
CA ARG A 106 -21.58 -4.89 -11.02
C ARG A 106 -21.51 -5.71 -12.28
N TYR A 107 -22.33 -6.75 -12.41
CA TYR A 107 -22.40 -7.53 -13.64
C TYR A 107 -23.82 -7.98 -13.97
N GLU A 108 -24.10 -8.14 -15.26
CA GLU A 108 -25.37 -8.67 -15.77
C GLU A 108 -25.05 -9.56 -16.97
N GLU A 109 -25.20 -10.85 -16.78
CA GLU A 109 -25.16 -11.80 -17.88
C GLU A 109 -26.45 -11.68 -18.70
N LYS A 110 -26.33 -11.69 -20.04
CA LYS A 110 -27.48 -11.55 -20.93
C LYS A 110 -28.58 -12.56 -20.60
N GLY A 111 -29.76 -12.05 -20.23
CA GLY A 111 -30.94 -12.83 -19.88
C GLY A 111 -31.05 -13.20 -18.39
N LYS A 112 -30.16 -12.70 -17.53
CA LYS A 112 -30.20 -12.84 -16.07
C LYS A 112 -30.34 -11.47 -15.40
N ASP A 113 -30.71 -11.48 -14.13
CA ASP A 113 -30.76 -10.27 -13.31
C ASP A 113 -29.36 -9.72 -13.00
N PRO A 114 -29.20 -8.39 -12.84
CA PRO A 114 -27.94 -7.80 -12.44
C PRO A 114 -27.55 -8.21 -11.02
N GLN A 115 -26.24 -8.34 -10.79
CA GLN A 115 -25.66 -8.70 -9.51
C GLN A 115 -24.55 -7.73 -9.10
N LEU A 116 -24.28 -7.66 -7.80
CA LEU A 116 -23.17 -6.90 -7.22
C LEU A 116 -22.31 -7.81 -6.35
N LYS A 117 -20.98 -7.71 -6.51
CA LYS A 117 -20.02 -8.35 -5.61
C LYS A 117 -19.03 -7.31 -5.11
N LEU A 118 -18.82 -7.29 -3.79
CA LEU A 118 -17.76 -6.55 -3.14
C LEU A 118 -16.47 -7.38 -3.26
N LEU A 119 -15.39 -6.80 -3.77
CA LEU A 119 -14.13 -7.52 -3.99
C LEU A 119 -13.31 -7.61 -2.71
N GLN A 120 -13.90 -8.17 -1.65
CA GLN A 120 -13.30 -8.37 -0.32
C GLN A 120 -13.92 -9.61 0.32
N ILE A 121 -13.16 -10.31 1.16
CA ILE A 121 -13.75 -11.31 2.06
C ILE A 121 -14.52 -10.54 3.14
N ASP A 122 -15.86 -10.71 3.19
CA ASP A 122 -16.71 -9.91 4.06
C ASP A 122 -16.55 -10.28 5.55
N GLU A 123 -16.31 -9.29 6.40
CA GLU A 123 -16.29 -9.43 7.86
C GLU A 123 -17.69 -9.30 8.50
N GLY A 124 -18.74 -9.10 7.69
CA GLY A 124 -20.16 -9.14 8.05
C GLY A 124 -20.76 -7.84 8.57
N TYR A 125 -19.94 -6.86 8.99
CA TYR A 125 -20.40 -5.57 9.51
C TYR A 125 -19.46 -4.40 9.13
N ASN A 126 -20.07 -3.24 8.84
CA ASN A 126 -19.39 -1.96 8.55
C ASN A 126 -18.39 -1.97 7.37
N VAL A 127 -18.54 -2.87 6.40
CA VAL A 127 -17.69 -2.93 5.20
C VAL A 127 -18.36 -2.17 4.06
N ALA A 128 -17.59 -1.45 3.24
CA ALA A 128 -18.12 -0.66 2.12
C ALA A 128 -19.26 0.29 2.57
N VAL A 129 -19.12 0.91 3.75
CA VAL A 129 -20.14 1.81 4.33
C VAL A 129 -21.43 1.10 4.77
N ILE A 130 -21.55 -0.22 4.59
CA ILE A 130 -22.74 -1.00 4.92
C ILE A 130 -22.66 -1.50 6.35
N ARG A 131 -23.62 -1.12 7.20
CA ARG A 131 -23.58 -1.50 8.62
C ARG A 131 -23.83 -2.98 8.78
N ASN A 132 -24.83 -3.50 8.08
CA ASN A 132 -25.08 -4.93 7.99
C ASN A 132 -25.61 -5.29 6.60
N GLN A 133 -24.81 -6.05 5.86
CA GLN A 133 -25.10 -6.40 4.49
C GLN A 133 -26.38 -7.23 4.35
N LEU A 134 -26.56 -8.23 5.22
CA LEU A 134 -27.75 -9.10 5.21
C LEU A 134 -29.06 -8.33 5.44
N TYR A 135 -29.05 -7.28 6.26
CA TYR A 135 -30.26 -6.49 6.56
C TYR A 135 -30.49 -5.34 5.58
N GLU A 136 -29.42 -4.70 5.10
CA GLU A 136 -29.53 -3.44 4.34
C GLU A 136 -29.43 -3.66 2.84
N PHE A 137 -28.56 -4.59 2.39
CA PHE A 137 -28.29 -4.88 0.98
C PHE A 137 -28.03 -6.38 0.76
N PRO A 138 -29.02 -7.27 0.96
CA PRO A 138 -28.81 -8.73 0.91
C PRO A 138 -28.37 -9.26 -0.46
N TRP A 139 -28.48 -8.45 -1.53
CA TRP A 139 -28.04 -8.76 -2.89
C TRP A 139 -26.59 -8.36 -3.19
N LEU A 140 -25.95 -7.58 -2.32
CA LEU A 140 -24.52 -7.33 -2.38
C LEU A 140 -23.87 -8.31 -1.41
N SER A 141 -22.91 -9.10 -1.85
CA SER A 141 -22.11 -10.00 -1.00
C SER A 141 -20.63 -9.76 -1.22
N GLY A 142 -19.79 -10.10 -0.24
CA GLY A 142 -18.35 -10.25 -0.44
C GLY A 142 -18.03 -11.30 -1.52
N ILE A 143 -16.77 -11.37 -1.91
CA ILE A 143 -16.28 -12.43 -2.79
C ILE A 143 -16.07 -13.72 -1.98
N GLU A 144 -16.33 -14.88 -2.57
CA GLU A 144 -16.12 -16.16 -1.91
C GLU A 144 -14.65 -16.47 -1.64
N THR A 145 -13.78 -16.22 -2.63
CA THR A 145 -12.38 -16.57 -2.55
C THR A 145 -11.47 -15.47 -3.08
N ILE A 146 -10.33 -15.30 -2.41
CA ILE A 146 -9.22 -14.46 -2.88
C ILE A 146 -7.96 -15.30 -2.87
N GLU A 147 -7.39 -15.57 -4.03
CA GLU A 147 -6.01 -16.05 -4.13
C GLU A 147 -5.08 -14.83 -4.02
N TYR A 148 -4.19 -14.84 -3.04
CA TYR A 148 -3.26 -13.77 -2.73
C TYR A 148 -1.83 -14.24 -2.89
N SER A 149 -1.01 -13.48 -3.60
CA SER A 149 0.45 -13.65 -3.61
C SER A 149 1.14 -12.30 -3.53
N ALA A 150 2.26 -12.23 -2.82
CA ALA A 150 3.00 -10.99 -2.67
C ALA A 150 4.51 -11.23 -2.82
N ARG A 151 5.14 -10.34 -3.58
CA ARG A 151 6.59 -10.14 -3.61
C ARG A 151 6.82 -8.65 -3.71
N PHE A 152 7.30 -8.06 -2.61
CA PHE A 152 7.48 -6.61 -2.52
C PHE A 152 8.26 -6.08 -3.74
N PRO A 153 7.78 -5.02 -4.41
CA PRO A 153 6.67 -4.14 -4.03
C PRO A 153 5.29 -4.51 -4.63
N PHE A 154 5.15 -5.69 -5.22
CA PHE A 154 3.92 -6.13 -5.88
C PHE A 154 3.06 -7.06 -5.01
N VAL A 155 1.76 -6.86 -5.12
CA VAL A 155 0.72 -7.75 -4.61
C VAL A 155 -0.15 -8.18 -5.79
N ASN A 156 -0.39 -9.47 -5.94
CA ASN A 156 -1.32 -10.02 -6.93
C ASN A 156 -2.47 -10.70 -6.20
N MET A 157 -3.68 -10.41 -6.65
CA MET A 157 -4.91 -11.03 -6.16
C MET A 157 -5.73 -11.56 -7.32
N LYS A 158 -6.37 -12.71 -7.11
CA LYS A 158 -7.41 -13.25 -8.00
C LYS A 158 -8.69 -13.44 -7.19
N PHE A 159 -9.77 -12.85 -7.66
CA PHE A 159 -11.09 -12.91 -7.03
C PHE A 159 -11.95 -13.92 -7.78
N THR A 160 -12.46 -14.94 -7.08
CA THR A 160 -13.37 -15.92 -7.67
C THR A 160 -14.56 -16.20 -6.76
N ASP A 161 -15.71 -16.41 -7.39
CA ASP A 161 -16.99 -16.65 -6.74
C ASP A 161 -17.83 -17.52 -7.67
N SER A 162 -18.58 -18.47 -7.11
CA SER A 162 -19.33 -19.45 -7.90
C SER A 162 -20.36 -18.83 -8.85
N ASP A 163 -20.87 -17.64 -8.53
CA ASP A 163 -21.91 -16.96 -9.32
C ASP A 163 -21.32 -16.10 -10.44
N MET A 164 -20.01 -15.80 -10.40
CA MET A 164 -19.38 -14.90 -11.36
C MET A 164 -18.99 -15.61 -12.68
N PRO A 165 -19.46 -15.13 -13.84
CA PRO A 165 -19.11 -15.68 -15.15
C PRO A 165 -17.72 -15.24 -15.66
N PHE A 166 -16.85 -14.72 -14.80
CA PHE A 166 -15.52 -14.19 -15.12
C PHE A 166 -14.55 -14.37 -13.95
N ASP A 167 -13.26 -14.17 -14.23
CA ASP A 167 -12.22 -13.96 -13.21
C ASP A 167 -11.88 -12.47 -13.14
N ILE A 168 -11.57 -11.98 -11.94
CA ILE A 168 -10.98 -10.65 -11.73
C ILE A 168 -9.59 -10.84 -11.14
N GLU A 169 -8.61 -10.18 -11.73
CA GLU A 169 -7.23 -10.10 -11.24
C GLU A 169 -6.89 -8.66 -10.86
N LEU A 170 -6.14 -8.47 -9.78
CA LEU A 170 -5.57 -7.19 -9.34
C LEU A 170 -4.07 -7.35 -9.14
N GLU A 171 -3.27 -6.58 -9.87
CA GLU A 171 -1.86 -6.32 -9.55
C GLU A 171 -1.74 -4.93 -8.93
N ALA A 172 -1.40 -4.87 -7.66
CA ALA A 172 -1.20 -3.64 -6.91
C ALA A 172 0.28 -3.41 -6.61
N TYR A 173 0.76 -2.18 -6.77
CA TYR A 173 2.14 -1.83 -6.44
C TYR A 173 2.33 -0.33 -6.19
N SER A 174 3.43 0.01 -5.52
CA SER A 174 3.99 1.36 -5.52
C SER A 174 5.38 1.31 -6.14
N PRO A 175 5.79 2.32 -6.93
CA PRO A 175 7.11 2.31 -7.55
C PRO A 175 8.23 2.17 -6.52
N PHE A 176 9.14 1.23 -6.77
CA PHE A 176 10.32 0.98 -5.95
C PHE A 176 11.49 0.61 -6.85
N ILE A 177 12.35 1.59 -7.09
CA ILE A 177 13.36 1.56 -8.13
C ILE A 177 14.71 1.85 -7.47
N PRO A 178 15.55 0.82 -7.23
CA PRO A 178 16.87 1.01 -6.63
C PRO A 178 17.67 2.08 -7.36
N ASN A 179 18.38 2.91 -6.59
CA ASN A 179 19.14 4.09 -7.02
C ASN A 179 18.31 5.28 -7.55
N ASP A 180 16.98 5.17 -7.63
CA ASP A 180 16.09 6.28 -7.96
C ASP A 180 15.25 6.68 -6.74
N VAL A 181 15.81 7.58 -5.93
CA VAL A 181 15.18 8.05 -4.70
C VAL A 181 13.88 8.81 -4.99
N LYS A 182 13.84 9.63 -6.04
CA LYS A 182 12.67 10.45 -6.36
C LYS A 182 11.48 9.55 -6.72
N ASN A 183 11.67 8.63 -7.66
CA ASN A 183 10.58 7.78 -8.13
C ASN A 183 10.22 6.69 -7.13
N SER A 184 11.13 6.28 -6.26
CA SER A 184 10.82 5.40 -5.11
C SER A 184 10.12 6.12 -3.95
N SER A 185 10.04 7.45 -3.98
CA SER A 185 9.40 8.29 -2.95
C SER A 185 8.12 8.95 -3.46
N LEU A 186 7.38 8.28 -4.36
CA LEU A 186 6.10 8.78 -4.87
C LEU A 186 4.94 8.39 -3.92
N PRO A 187 4.08 9.34 -3.50
CA PRO A 187 2.98 9.09 -2.57
C PRO A 187 1.75 8.52 -3.29
N ALA A 188 1.86 7.29 -3.80
CA ALA A 188 0.78 6.68 -4.57
C ALA A 188 0.79 5.14 -4.59
N ILE A 189 -0.36 4.58 -4.98
CA ILE A 189 -0.63 3.15 -5.17
C ILE A 189 -1.25 2.96 -6.55
N HIS A 190 -0.70 2.05 -7.35
CA HIS A 190 -1.31 1.55 -8.58
C HIS A 190 -2.15 0.32 -8.31
N LEU A 191 -3.28 0.22 -8.99
CA LEU A 191 -4.24 -0.87 -8.87
C LEU A 191 -4.67 -1.29 -10.28
N ASN A 192 -3.94 -2.24 -10.86
CA ASN A 192 -4.18 -2.72 -12.21
C ASN A 192 -5.19 -3.87 -12.17
N PHE A 193 -6.41 -3.63 -12.63
CA PHE A 193 -7.45 -4.64 -12.73
C PHE A 193 -7.58 -5.23 -14.12
N LYS A 194 -7.85 -6.53 -14.17
CA LYS A 194 -8.17 -7.27 -15.37
C LYS A 194 -9.35 -8.19 -15.12
N ILE A 195 -10.41 -8.07 -15.93
CA ILE A 195 -11.60 -8.92 -15.85
C ILE A 195 -11.67 -9.75 -17.12
N THR A 196 -11.65 -11.08 -16.99
CA THR A 196 -11.62 -12.02 -18.11
C THR A 196 -12.85 -12.92 -18.08
N SER A 197 -13.64 -12.92 -19.16
CA SER A 197 -14.83 -13.80 -19.27
C SER A 197 -14.44 -15.28 -19.26
N LYS A 198 -15.23 -16.10 -18.55
CA LYS A 198 -15.16 -17.57 -18.58
C LYS A 198 -16.16 -18.19 -19.55
N ILE A 199 -17.09 -17.39 -20.08
CA ILE A 199 -18.22 -17.85 -20.88
C ILE A 199 -18.32 -17.07 -22.19
N ASN A 200 -19.10 -17.63 -23.11
CA ASN A 200 -19.39 -17.00 -24.40
C ASN A 200 -20.63 -16.10 -24.37
N ASN A 201 -21.52 -16.27 -23.37
CA ASN A 201 -22.70 -15.41 -23.25
C ASN A 201 -22.24 -13.98 -22.89
N PRO A 202 -22.77 -12.91 -23.53
CA PRO A 202 -22.38 -11.55 -23.21
C PRO A 202 -22.65 -11.18 -21.75
N VAL A 203 -21.70 -10.48 -21.12
CA VAL A 203 -21.82 -9.98 -19.74
C VAL A 203 -21.49 -8.48 -19.70
N ASP A 204 -22.44 -7.67 -19.28
CA ASP A 204 -22.19 -6.25 -19.00
C ASP A 204 -21.58 -6.09 -17.61
N VAL A 205 -20.35 -5.57 -17.54
CA VAL A 205 -19.58 -5.40 -16.30
C VAL A 205 -19.31 -3.92 -16.05
N MET A 206 -19.40 -3.50 -14.79
CA MET A 206 -18.96 -2.18 -14.32
C MET A 206 -18.08 -2.38 -13.07
N LEU A 207 -16.80 -2.05 -13.20
CA LEU A 207 -15.82 -2.09 -12.11
C LEU A 207 -15.74 -0.72 -11.46
N MET A 208 -15.98 -0.64 -10.15
CA MET A 208 -16.02 0.59 -9.38
C MET A 208 -14.92 0.60 -8.32
N ALA A 209 -14.21 1.72 -8.22
CA ALA A 209 -13.34 2.05 -7.10
C ALA A 209 -13.97 3.20 -6.30
N THR A 210 -14.14 3.03 -5.00
CA THR A 210 -14.66 4.07 -4.11
C THR A 210 -13.62 4.44 -3.08
N LEU A 211 -13.32 5.75 -2.98
CA LEU A 211 -12.38 6.30 -2.01
C LEU A 211 -13.10 7.31 -1.10
N ARG A 212 -12.84 7.22 0.19
CA ARG A 212 -13.33 8.15 1.21
C ARG A 212 -12.54 9.45 1.21
N ASN A 213 -13.23 10.60 1.25
CA ASN A 213 -12.57 11.86 1.56
C ASN A 213 -12.27 11.93 3.08
N ALA A 214 -11.03 11.62 3.43
CA ALA A 214 -10.53 11.62 4.81
C ALA A 214 -9.61 12.83 5.11
N VAL A 215 -9.48 13.80 4.21
CA VAL A 215 -8.71 15.03 4.45
C VAL A 215 -9.29 15.76 5.66
N GLY A 216 -8.41 16.19 6.59
CA GLY A 216 -8.83 16.83 7.84
C GLY A 216 -9.68 15.95 8.75
N TYR A 217 -9.52 14.62 8.76
CA TYR A 217 -10.41 13.68 9.51
C TYR A 217 -10.56 14.01 11.00
N ASP A 218 -9.56 14.66 11.59
CA ASP A 218 -9.46 15.15 12.97
C ASP A 218 -10.04 16.56 13.17
N VAL A 219 -10.45 17.24 12.10
CA VAL A 219 -11.08 18.56 12.14
C VAL A 219 -12.60 18.46 11.95
N ASN A 220 -13.33 19.05 12.91
CA ASN A 220 -14.78 19.08 12.88
C ASN A 220 -15.34 20.15 11.94
N ASP A 221 -14.81 21.36 12.05
CA ASP A 221 -15.26 22.54 11.31
C ASP A 221 -14.51 22.63 9.97
N LYS A 222 -14.90 21.78 9.02
CA LYS A 222 -14.37 21.75 7.65
C LYS A 222 -15.49 21.57 6.65
N TYR A 223 -15.25 21.90 5.38
CA TYR A 223 -16.16 21.64 4.27
C TYR A 223 -15.42 20.84 3.21
N TYR A 224 -15.99 19.72 2.76
CA TYR A 224 -15.36 18.90 1.74
C TYR A 224 -15.29 19.62 0.41
N SER A 225 -14.19 19.45 -0.33
CA SER A 225 -14.09 19.85 -1.72
C SER A 225 -13.71 18.64 -2.54
N THR A 226 -14.28 18.56 -3.74
CA THR A 226 -13.93 17.56 -4.74
C THR A 226 -13.77 18.28 -6.06
N GLU A 227 -12.69 18.00 -6.77
CA GLU A 227 -12.41 18.54 -8.09
C GLU A 227 -12.17 17.39 -9.05
N LEU A 228 -12.88 17.39 -10.17
CA LEU A 228 -12.74 16.39 -11.22
C LEU A 228 -11.93 16.98 -12.36
N GLN A 229 -10.79 16.38 -12.65
CA GLN A 229 -10.05 16.61 -13.89
C GLN A 229 -10.47 15.55 -14.91
N ASP A 230 -11.06 16.00 -16.01
CA ASP A 230 -11.54 15.16 -17.11
C ASP A 230 -10.59 15.33 -18.30
N ASN A 231 -9.59 14.46 -18.39
CA ASN A 231 -8.66 14.44 -19.52
C ASN A 231 -9.14 13.44 -20.58
N SER A 232 -8.56 13.52 -21.78
CA SER A 232 -8.93 12.65 -22.90
C SER A 232 -8.82 11.16 -22.58
N ASP A 233 -7.81 10.76 -21.80
CA ASP A 233 -7.46 9.33 -21.61
C ASP A 233 -7.70 8.83 -20.18
N TYR A 234 -7.95 9.75 -19.24
CA TYR A 234 -8.10 9.43 -17.82
C TYR A 234 -8.87 10.52 -17.07
N LYS A 235 -9.49 10.13 -15.95
CA LYS A 235 -10.13 11.07 -15.02
C LYS A 235 -9.45 11.02 -13.65
N ILE A 236 -9.27 12.17 -13.01
CA ILE A 236 -8.76 12.29 -11.64
C ILE A 236 -9.80 13.00 -10.78
N CYS A 237 -10.21 12.37 -9.69
CA CYS A 237 -11.02 12.97 -8.64
C CYS A 237 -10.11 13.36 -7.47
N GLU A 238 -9.77 14.64 -7.36
CA GLU A 238 -9.07 15.18 -6.21
C GLU A 238 -10.06 15.51 -5.08
N MET A 239 -9.70 15.12 -3.87
CA MET A 239 -10.45 15.32 -2.64
C MET A 239 -9.62 16.15 -1.66
N SER A 240 -10.25 17.19 -1.14
CA SER A 240 -9.66 18.10 -0.16
C SER A 240 -10.74 18.63 0.79
N CYS A 241 -10.40 19.62 1.62
CA CYS A 241 -11.38 20.38 2.38
C CYS A 241 -10.96 21.82 2.61
N THR A 242 -11.94 22.70 2.79
CA THR A 242 -11.79 24.11 3.15
C THR A 242 -12.27 24.37 4.57
N GLY A 243 -11.92 25.52 5.15
CA GLY A 243 -12.38 25.95 6.48
C GLY A 243 -11.57 25.40 7.66
N MET A 244 -10.57 24.55 7.41
CA MET A 244 -9.58 24.12 8.42
C MET A 244 -8.34 25.02 8.39
N ASP A 245 -7.56 25.04 9.47
CA ASP A 245 -6.23 25.68 9.49
C ASP A 245 -5.29 24.96 8.50
N THR A 246 -4.61 25.74 7.66
CA THR A 246 -3.69 25.22 6.64
C THR A 246 -2.41 24.65 7.24
N LYS A 247 -2.19 24.81 8.55
CA LYS A 247 -1.10 24.21 9.32
C LYS A 247 -1.41 22.85 9.92
N GLU A 248 -2.66 22.39 9.89
CA GLU A 248 -3.00 21.07 10.43
C GLU A 248 -2.20 19.96 9.74
N SER A 249 -1.83 18.91 10.48
CA SER A 249 -1.02 17.80 9.93
C SER A 249 -1.72 17.06 8.78
N SER A 250 -3.05 17.02 8.83
CA SER A 250 -3.94 16.40 7.85
C SER A 250 -4.42 17.36 6.75
N PHE A 251 -3.91 18.59 6.71
CA PHE A 251 -4.16 19.53 5.61
C PHE A 251 -3.39 19.06 4.36
N GLY A 252 -4.08 19.01 3.23
CA GLY A 252 -3.53 18.48 1.99
C GLY A 252 -4.62 17.99 1.05
N THR A 253 -4.24 17.09 0.15
CA THR A 253 -5.12 16.52 -0.88
C THR A 253 -4.89 15.01 -0.99
N MET A 254 -5.91 14.30 -1.44
CA MET A 254 -5.82 12.91 -1.86
C MET A 254 -6.64 12.72 -3.13
N ALA A 255 -6.27 11.80 -4.01
CA ALA A 255 -6.97 11.62 -5.27
C ALA A 255 -7.21 10.15 -5.60
N LEU A 256 -8.29 9.91 -6.34
CA LEU A 256 -8.56 8.66 -7.02
C LEU A 256 -8.57 8.95 -8.52
N ALA A 257 -7.73 8.26 -9.29
CA ALA A 257 -7.71 8.35 -10.74
C ALA A 257 -8.17 7.03 -11.37
N SER A 258 -8.77 7.12 -12.55
CA SER A 258 -9.13 5.98 -13.40
C SER A 258 -8.56 6.21 -14.80
N LEU A 259 -7.74 5.26 -15.25
CA LEU A 259 -7.02 5.29 -16.53
C LEU A 259 -7.90 4.80 -17.68
N SER A 260 -9.04 5.46 -17.87
CA SER A 260 -9.94 5.20 -18.98
C SER A 260 -10.72 6.46 -19.41
N PRO A 261 -10.83 6.74 -20.72
CA PRO A 261 -11.66 7.82 -21.26
C PRO A 261 -13.14 7.65 -20.88
N GLU A 262 -13.61 6.41 -20.82
CA GLU A 262 -15.01 6.04 -20.57
C GLU A 262 -15.35 6.00 -19.08
N THR A 263 -14.46 6.52 -18.21
CA THR A 263 -14.72 6.57 -16.78
C THR A 263 -15.99 7.35 -16.49
N SER A 264 -16.94 6.70 -15.83
CA SER A 264 -18.13 7.33 -15.23
C SER A 264 -17.92 7.55 -13.74
N PHE A 265 -18.64 8.51 -13.13
CA PHE A 265 -18.39 8.89 -11.74
C PHE A 265 -19.64 9.24 -10.92
N TYR A 266 -19.52 9.09 -9.60
CA TYR A 266 -20.41 9.68 -8.62
C TYR A 266 -19.57 10.22 -7.46
N LEU A 267 -19.47 11.54 -7.37
CA LEU A 267 -18.71 12.25 -6.35
C LEU A 267 -19.62 12.76 -5.23
N GLY A 268 -19.13 12.74 -4.00
CA GLY A 268 -19.83 13.32 -2.85
C GLY A 268 -21.06 12.54 -2.38
N TRP A 269 -21.04 11.21 -2.46
CA TRP A 269 -22.11 10.37 -1.93
C TRP A 269 -21.84 9.93 -0.49
N ASN A 270 -22.88 9.43 0.19
CA ASN A 270 -22.80 8.87 1.54
C ASN A 270 -23.87 7.79 1.75
N TRP A 271 -23.83 7.12 2.90
CA TRP A 271 -24.71 6.03 3.30
C TRP A 271 -26.22 6.24 3.10
N ARG A 272 -26.74 7.47 3.20
CA ARG A 272 -28.19 7.73 3.29
C ARG A 272 -28.88 7.98 1.95
N HIS A 273 -28.26 7.66 0.84
CA HIS A 273 -28.72 8.08 -0.48
C HIS A 273 -28.55 6.92 -1.46
N PRO A 274 -29.46 6.71 -2.45
CA PRO A 274 -29.60 5.44 -3.18
C PRO A 274 -28.44 5.10 -4.13
N TYR A 275 -27.21 5.00 -3.62
CA TYR A 275 -26.02 4.67 -4.38
C TYR A 275 -26.06 3.21 -4.83
N TYR A 276 -26.31 2.27 -3.91
CA TYR A 276 -26.27 0.84 -4.21
C TYR A 276 -27.43 0.40 -5.10
N GLU A 277 -28.62 0.97 -4.90
CA GLU A 277 -29.80 0.73 -5.73
C GLU A 277 -29.59 1.29 -7.14
N TYR A 278 -29.02 2.50 -7.25
CA TYR A 278 -28.66 3.06 -8.54
C TYR A 278 -27.64 2.17 -9.26
N VAL A 279 -26.58 1.77 -8.56
CA VAL A 279 -25.50 0.93 -9.11
C VAL A 279 -26.02 -0.43 -9.57
N LEU A 280 -26.93 -1.06 -8.85
CA LEU A 280 -27.54 -2.33 -9.25
C LEU A 280 -28.32 -2.19 -10.58
N GLN A 281 -29.08 -1.10 -10.73
CA GLN A 281 -30.00 -0.88 -11.85
C GLN A 281 -29.34 -0.31 -13.10
N ASN A 282 -28.15 0.29 -12.98
CA ASN A 282 -27.52 1.04 -14.08
C ASN A 282 -26.18 0.41 -14.49
N LYS A 283 -25.85 0.53 -15.78
CA LYS A 283 -24.61 0.00 -16.37
C LYS A 283 -23.44 0.98 -16.28
N THR A 284 -23.70 2.23 -15.91
CA THR A 284 -22.72 3.31 -15.72
C THR A 284 -23.14 4.16 -14.54
N LEU A 285 -22.20 4.92 -13.97
CA LEU A 285 -22.51 5.96 -12.98
C LEU A 285 -23.13 7.21 -13.64
N PRO A 286 -23.86 8.05 -12.89
CA PRO A 286 -24.66 9.14 -13.44
C PRO A 286 -23.84 10.40 -13.81
N ASN A 287 -22.54 10.41 -13.56
CA ASN A 287 -21.64 11.56 -13.78
C ASN A 287 -22.07 12.81 -13.00
N ILE A 288 -22.32 12.64 -11.70
CA ILE A 288 -22.75 13.73 -10.81
C ILE A 288 -21.73 14.00 -9.70
N ASP A 289 -21.65 15.27 -9.29
CA ASP A 289 -20.92 15.71 -8.10
C ASP A 289 -21.87 16.36 -7.10
N ASN A 290 -22.12 15.66 -6.00
CA ASN A 290 -22.97 16.09 -4.90
C ASN A 290 -22.16 16.67 -3.72
N THR A 291 -20.85 16.85 -3.84
CA THR A 291 -19.96 17.27 -2.74
C THR A 291 -20.43 18.56 -2.08
N LYS A 292 -20.76 19.58 -2.88
CA LYS A 292 -21.22 20.89 -2.37
C LYS A 292 -22.53 20.81 -1.60
N ASP A 293 -23.43 19.90 -1.98
CA ASP A 293 -24.70 19.71 -1.30
C ASP A 293 -24.52 19.00 0.04
N ARG A 294 -23.50 18.14 0.15
CA ARG A 294 -23.17 17.48 1.42
C ARG A 294 -22.57 18.41 2.47
N ASN A 295 -22.09 19.59 2.09
CA ASN A 295 -21.55 20.59 3.01
C ASN A 295 -22.60 21.42 3.78
N LYS A 296 -23.90 21.28 3.50
CA LYS A 296 -24.94 22.23 3.94
C LYS A 296 -25.95 21.68 4.95
N ILE A 297 -25.72 20.51 5.54
CA ILE A 297 -26.82 19.67 6.05
C ILE A 297 -26.94 19.65 7.58
N GLU A 298 -25.85 19.64 8.34
CA GLU A 298 -25.93 19.46 9.80
C GLU A 298 -25.70 20.78 10.53
N ILE A 299 -26.67 21.27 11.30
CA ILE A 299 -26.46 22.41 12.20
C ILE A 299 -26.00 21.83 13.54
N ASP A 300 -24.78 22.18 13.96
CA ASP A 300 -24.34 21.93 15.32
C ASP A 300 -25.28 22.67 16.27
N LYS A 301 -26.01 21.93 17.10
CA LYS A 301 -27.02 22.48 18.03
C LYS A 301 -26.41 23.34 19.13
N THR A 302 -25.12 23.16 19.43
CA THR A 302 -24.38 23.91 20.45
C THR A 302 -23.76 25.18 19.87
N THR A 303 -23.18 25.11 18.65
CA THR A 303 -22.45 26.25 18.05
C THR A 303 -23.21 26.99 16.97
N GLY A 304 -24.32 26.44 16.47
CA GLY A 304 -25.09 26.98 15.35
C GLY A 304 -24.39 26.86 13.99
N LYS A 305 -23.16 26.31 13.94
CA LYS A 305 -22.39 26.18 12.70
C LYS A 305 -22.94 25.07 11.81
N LYS A 306 -22.93 25.31 10.50
CA LYS A 306 -23.19 24.25 9.51
C LYS A 306 -21.98 23.34 9.41
N ARG A 307 -22.24 22.04 9.34
CA ARG A 307 -21.27 20.97 9.20
C ARG A 307 -21.62 20.08 8.02
N PRO A 308 -20.59 19.49 7.38
CA PRO A 308 -20.81 18.55 6.30
C PRO A 308 -21.37 17.24 6.82
N LEU A 309 -22.20 16.59 6.02
CA LEU A 309 -22.65 15.23 6.26
C LEU A 309 -21.45 14.27 6.09
N LYS A 310 -21.11 13.55 7.16
CA LYS A 310 -20.00 12.59 7.19
C LYS A 310 -20.56 11.16 7.28
N PRO A 311 -19.85 10.14 6.75
CA PRO A 311 -18.70 10.21 5.84
C PRO A 311 -19.06 10.65 4.41
N LEU A 312 -18.07 11.03 3.61
CA LEU A 312 -18.20 11.40 2.19
C LEU A 312 -17.29 10.55 1.31
N TYR A 313 -17.82 10.08 0.18
CA TYR A 313 -17.12 9.20 -0.76
C TYR A 313 -17.22 9.70 -2.19
N SER A 314 -16.24 9.29 -3.00
CA SER A 314 -16.23 9.47 -4.44
C SER A 314 -15.95 8.13 -5.12
N THR A 315 -16.73 7.81 -6.14
CA THR A 315 -16.57 6.59 -6.94
C THR A 315 -16.24 6.94 -8.38
N LEU A 316 -15.21 6.27 -8.93
CA LEU A 316 -14.94 6.19 -10.35
C LEU A 316 -15.21 4.77 -10.84
N ALA A 317 -15.77 4.64 -12.04
CA ALA A 317 -16.15 3.34 -12.60
C ALA A 317 -15.84 3.23 -14.09
N VAL A 318 -15.45 2.03 -14.52
CA VAL A 318 -15.28 1.70 -15.93
C VAL A 318 -16.22 0.54 -16.26
N SER A 319 -16.95 0.70 -17.36
CA SER A 319 -17.91 -0.28 -17.84
C SER A 319 -17.45 -0.91 -19.15
N GLY A 320 -17.82 -2.17 -19.36
CA GLY A 320 -17.53 -2.89 -20.58
C GLY A 320 -18.48 -4.06 -20.78
N ASN A 321 -18.67 -4.44 -22.03
CA ASN A 321 -19.38 -5.66 -22.39
C ASN A 321 -18.35 -6.75 -22.75
N LEU A 322 -18.37 -7.85 -22.00
CA LEU A 322 -17.50 -9.01 -22.20
C LEU A 322 -18.23 -10.07 -23.04
N GLU A 323 -17.67 -10.44 -24.19
CA GLU A 323 -18.15 -11.50 -25.07
C GLU A 323 -16.95 -12.32 -25.57
N ASN A 324 -17.02 -13.66 -25.59
CA ASN A 324 -16.02 -14.57 -26.17
C ASN A 324 -14.55 -14.27 -25.78
N ALA A 325 -14.15 -14.60 -24.54
CA ALA A 325 -12.78 -14.39 -24.00
C ALA A 325 -12.28 -12.93 -24.00
N LYS A 326 -13.17 -11.96 -24.21
CA LYS A 326 -12.87 -10.54 -24.10
C LYS A 326 -12.48 -10.17 -22.67
N VAL A 327 -11.59 -9.19 -22.59
CA VAL A 327 -11.00 -8.70 -21.35
C VAL A 327 -11.41 -7.23 -21.18
N LEU A 328 -11.79 -6.86 -19.95
CA LEU A 328 -11.88 -5.46 -19.53
C LEU A 328 -10.68 -5.16 -18.61
N GLU A 329 -9.84 -4.20 -19.00
CA GLU A 329 -8.69 -3.77 -18.20
C GLU A 329 -8.89 -2.31 -17.81
N ASN A 330 -8.61 -1.99 -16.55
CA ASN A 330 -8.52 -0.62 -16.09
C ASN A 330 -7.52 -0.52 -14.95
N SER A 331 -6.84 0.61 -14.85
CA SER A 331 -5.95 0.90 -13.74
C SER A 331 -6.51 2.06 -12.92
N PHE A 332 -6.64 1.86 -11.62
CA PHE A 332 -6.90 2.95 -10.69
C PHE A 332 -5.59 3.39 -10.02
N ILE A 333 -5.49 4.67 -9.70
CA ILE A 333 -4.36 5.21 -8.92
C ILE A 333 -4.93 5.93 -7.71
N VAL A 334 -4.42 5.62 -6.53
CA VAL A 334 -4.66 6.40 -5.32
C VAL A 334 -3.39 7.18 -5.00
N SER A 335 -3.48 8.51 -4.94
CA SER A 335 -2.35 9.39 -4.62
C SER A 335 -2.68 10.32 -3.48
N TRP A 336 -1.65 10.86 -2.82
CA TRP A 336 -1.82 11.81 -1.73
C TRP A 336 -0.73 12.88 -1.69
N ASN A 337 -1.05 14.02 -1.07
CA ASN A 337 -0.09 15.06 -0.75
C ASN A 337 -0.49 15.78 0.54
N PHE A 338 0.22 15.49 1.63
CA PHE A 338 0.01 16.07 2.95
C PHE A 338 1.31 16.75 3.42
N PRO A 339 1.53 18.03 3.08
CA PRO A 339 2.83 18.67 3.24
C PRO A 339 3.23 18.97 4.68
N ASN A 340 2.32 18.82 5.65
CA ASN A 340 2.52 19.30 7.02
C ASN A 340 3.02 18.23 7.99
N ALA A 341 4.09 17.52 7.64
CA ALA A 341 4.81 16.71 8.61
C ALA A 341 5.53 17.63 9.62
N TYR A 342 5.30 17.42 10.91
CA TYR A 342 5.92 18.22 11.98
C TYR A 342 7.17 17.56 12.56
N ASP A 343 8.03 18.38 13.15
CA ASP A 343 9.09 17.92 14.05
C ASP A 343 8.52 17.20 15.29
N ASN A 344 9.39 16.53 16.05
CA ASN A 344 8.96 15.77 17.22
C ASN A 344 8.44 16.66 18.37
N LYS A 345 8.76 17.96 18.36
CA LYS A 345 8.33 18.96 19.35
C LYS A 345 7.02 19.65 18.98
N LEU A 346 6.47 19.39 17.80
CA LEU A 346 5.30 20.05 17.23
C LEU A 346 5.45 21.57 17.06
N THR A 347 6.68 22.04 16.88
CA THR A 347 6.98 23.46 16.76
C THR A 347 7.16 23.92 15.32
N ASN A 348 7.69 23.05 14.45
CA ASN A 348 7.98 23.38 13.06
C ASN A 348 7.45 22.31 12.10
N ILE A 349 6.97 22.77 10.95
CA ILE A 349 6.68 21.91 9.81
C ILE A 349 8.00 21.60 9.10
N VAL A 350 8.42 20.35 9.16
CA VAL A 350 9.61 19.83 8.43
C VAL A 350 9.23 19.39 7.02
N GLY A 351 7.97 19.01 6.82
CA GLY A 351 7.39 18.58 5.56
C GLY A 351 7.89 17.23 5.06
N ASN A 352 7.25 16.73 4.01
CA ASN A 352 7.61 15.46 3.38
C ASN A 352 8.50 15.69 2.15
N TYR A 353 9.38 14.73 1.85
CA TYR A 353 10.31 14.83 0.71
C TYR A 353 9.61 15.07 -0.63
N TYR A 354 8.49 14.39 -0.88
CA TYR A 354 7.72 14.51 -2.12
C TYR A 354 7.14 15.92 -2.33
N SER A 355 6.96 16.71 -1.25
CA SER A 355 6.48 18.09 -1.31
C SER A 355 7.51 19.08 -1.90
N ASN A 356 8.70 18.60 -2.29
CA ASN A 356 9.63 19.36 -3.13
C ASN A 356 9.26 19.34 -4.62
N PHE A 357 8.43 18.38 -5.04
CA PHE A 357 8.11 18.15 -6.45
C PHE A 357 6.63 18.35 -6.78
N PHE A 358 5.76 18.21 -5.78
CA PHE A 358 4.31 18.22 -5.97
C PHE A 358 3.62 19.07 -4.90
N ASN A 359 2.59 19.81 -5.31
CA ASN A 359 1.73 20.64 -4.47
C ASN A 359 0.35 20.02 -4.21
N SER A 360 -0.06 19.03 -5.02
CA SER A 360 -1.32 18.31 -4.85
C SER A 360 -1.22 16.82 -5.18
N ALA A 361 -2.25 16.06 -4.83
CA ALA A 361 -2.38 14.64 -5.17
C ALA A 361 -2.64 14.44 -6.67
N THR A 362 -3.28 15.41 -7.33
CA THR A 362 -3.43 15.43 -8.78
C THR A 362 -2.09 15.55 -9.49
N GLU A 363 -1.20 16.46 -9.05
CA GLU A 363 0.14 16.58 -9.65
C GLU A 363 0.95 15.27 -9.52
N VAL A 364 0.81 14.57 -8.40
CA VAL A 364 1.40 13.23 -8.21
C VAL A 364 0.81 12.23 -9.20
N ALA A 365 -0.52 12.17 -9.32
CA ALA A 365 -1.21 11.26 -10.22
C ALA A 365 -0.84 11.54 -11.69
N ASP A 366 -0.85 12.80 -12.13
CA ASP A 366 -0.44 13.21 -13.48
C ASP A 366 1.00 12.78 -13.79
N TYR A 367 1.94 13.00 -12.84
CA TYR A 367 3.32 12.56 -13.00
C TYR A 367 3.41 11.05 -13.18
N ILE A 368 2.69 10.29 -12.36
CA ILE A 368 2.68 8.84 -12.43
C ILE A 368 2.07 8.34 -13.72
N ILE A 369 0.94 8.89 -14.15
CA ILE A 369 0.25 8.51 -15.39
C ILE A 369 1.17 8.74 -16.58
N LYS A 370 1.82 9.91 -16.63
CA LYS A 370 2.77 10.26 -17.70
C LYS A 370 4.00 9.34 -17.76
N ASN A 371 4.47 8.82 -16.63
CA ASN A 371 5.67 7.97 -16.56
C ASN A 371 5.34 6.49 -16.27
N ARG A 372 4.07 6.08 -16.39
CA ARG A 372 3.55 4.79 -15.90
C ARG A 372 4.33 3.59 -16.42
N GLU A 373 4.56 3.53 -17.73
CA GLU A 373 5.23 2.40 -18.37
C GLU A 373 6.66 2.24 -17.87
N ASP A 374 7.39 3.35 -17.74
CA ASP A 374 8.77 3.34 -17.28
C ASP A 374 8.86 3.02 -15.78
N LEU A 375 8.00 3.63 -14.95
CA LEU A 375 7.90 3.32 -13.53
C LEU A 375 7.58 1.84 -13.29
N TYR A 376 6.63 1.28 -14.05
CA TYR A 376 6.29 -0.15 -13.99
C TYR A 376 7.47 -1.01 -14.40
N LYS A 377 8.06 -0.75 -15.57
CA LYS A 377 9.17 -1.52 -16.13
C LYS A 377 10.37 -1.55 -15.18
N GLN A 378 10.77 -0.40 -14.62
CA GLN A 378 11.89 -0.32 -13.70
C GLN A 378 11.61 -1.04 -12.38
N THR A 379 10.40 -0.86 -11.82
CA THR A 379 9.98 -1.54 -10.58
C THR A 379 9.92 -3.06 -10.77
N LYS A 380 9.36 -3.54 -11.89
CA LYS A 380 9.34 -4.97 -12.24
C LYS A 380 10.74 -5.50 -12.52
N GLY A 381 11.60 -4.68 -13.15
CA GLY A 381 13.01 -4.99 -13.39
C GLY A 381 13.77 -5.28 -12.10
N PHE A 382 13.56 -4.48 -11.04
CA PHE A 382 14.13 -4.78 -9.71
C PHE A 382 13.68 -6.15 -9.21
N LEU A 383 12.38 -6.42 -9.23
CA LEU A 383 11.82 -7.69 -8.75
C LEU A 383 12.39 -8.87 -9.53
N ASN A 384 12.39 -8.80 -10.86
CA ASN A 384 12.92 -9.85 -11.72
C ASN A 384 14.40 -10.11 -11.44
N ASN A 385 15.23 -9.05 -11.43
CA ASN A 385 16.67 -9.17 -11.14
C ASN A 385 16.93 -9.78 -9.76
N PHE A 386 16.10 -9.46 -8.76
CA PHE A 386 16.22 -10.02 -7.42
C PHE A 386 15.96 -11.54 -7.40
N TYR A 387 14.93 -12.00 -8.12
CA TYR A 387 14.54 -13.41 -8.19
C TYR A 387 15.26 -14.23 -9.30
N GLU A 388 16.04 -13.58 -10.16
CA GLU A 388 17.01 -14.23 -11.06
C GLU A 388 18.28 -14.70 -10.34
N SER A 389 18.48 -14.29 -9.08
CA SER A 389 19.57 -14.74 -8.23
C SER A 389 19.59 -16.27 -8.10
N SER A 390 20.79 -16.86 -8.08
CA SER A 390 21.00 -18.29 -7.83
C SER A 390 20.80 -18.72 -6.36
N VAL A 391 20.42 -17.78 -5.47
CA VAL A 391 20.13 -18.07 -4.06
C VAL A 391 18.82 -18.85 -3.96
N GLU A 392 18.73 -19.76 -2.99
CA GLU A 392 17.52 -20.55 -2.73
C GLU A 392 16.26 -19.67 -2.57
N PRO A 393 15.14 -19.98 -3.24
CA PRO A 393 13.97 -19.10 -3.26
C PRO A 393 13.35 -18.77 -1.90
N PHE A 394 13.43 -19.68 -0.92
CA PHE A 394 12.95 -19.37 0.43
C PHE A 394 13.77 -18.26 1.09
N ILE A 395 15.09 -18.17 0.83
CA ILE A 395 15.95 -17.10 1.34
C ILE A 395 15.59 -15.79 0.64
N LEU A 396 15.38 -15.81 -0.67
CA LEU A 396 14.94 -14.65 -1.44
C LEU A 396 13.59 -14.11 -0.95
N ASN A 397 12.61 -14.99 -0.73
CA ASN A 397 11.31 -14.62 -0.16
C ASN A 397 11.46 -13.97 1.22
N GLN A 398 12.34 -14.51 2.08
CA GLN A 398 12.59 -13.95 3.41
C GLN A 398 13.26 -12.57 3.33
N ILE A 399 14.26 -12.38 2.46
CA ILE A 399 14.90 -11.06 2.30
C ILE A 399 13.93 -10.04 1.69
N ASN A 400 13.20 -10.43 0.64
CA ASN A 400 12.26 -9.54 -0.05
C ASN A 400 11.10 -9.10 0.87
N SER A 401 10.56 -10.01 1.69
CA SER A 401 9.48 -9.66 2.62
C SER A 401 9.89 -8.61 3.66
N GLN A 402 11.17 -8.56 4.07
CA GLN A 402 11.67 -7.53 4.99
C GLN A 402 11.74 -6.13 4.35
N LEU A 403 11.72 -6.01 3.02
CA LEU A 403 11.65 -4.71 2.34
C LEU A 403 10.29 -4.02 2.56
N ASN A 404 9.26 -4.76 2.95
CA ASN A 404 7.99 -4.16 3.39
C ASN A 404 8.21 -3.25 4.62
N THR A 405 9.00 -3.71 5.60
CA THR A 405 9.32 -2.95 6.81
C THR A 405 10.12 -1.68 6.51
N PHE A 406 10.95 -1.71 5.46
CA PHE A 406 11.66 -0.52 4.99
C PHE A 406 10.69 0.62 4.63
N ILE A 407 9.57 0.32 3.96
CA ILE A 407 8.54 1.33 3.68
C ILE A 407 7.82 1.76 4.95
N THR A 408 7.35 0.82 5.77
CA THR A 408 6.56 1.17 6.96
C THR A 408 7.32 2.04 7.94
N SER A 409 8.63 1.80 8.09
CA SER A 409 9.49 2.50 9.05
C SER A 409 10.27 3.69 8.48
N SER A 410 10.18 3.95 7.17
CA SER A 410 10.92 5.06 6.54
C SER A 410 10.38 6.43 6.93
N TYR A 411 11.28 7.34 7.29
CA TYR A 411 11.07 8.77 7.43
C TYR A 411 11.91 9.51 6.40
N PHE A 412 11.31 10.48 5.70
CA PHE A 412 12.02 11.28 4.71
C PHE A 412 11.40 12.67 4.55
N ASP A 413 12.13 13.69 4.98
CA ASP A 413 11.60 15.05 5.02
C ASP A 413 11.98 15.92 3.83
N LYS A 414 11.45 17.15 3.82
CA LYS A 414 11.67 18.11 2.73
C LYS A 414 13.14 18.51 2.57
N LEU A 415 13.95 18.47 3.63
CA LEU A 415 15.40 18.74 3.57
C LEU A 415 16.20 17.54 3.07
N GLY A 416 15.53 16.42 2.81
CA GLY A 416 16.17 15.19 2.39
C GLY A 416 16.83 14.43 3.53
N ARG A 417 16.49 14.71 4.79
CA ARG A 417 16.97 13.93 5.94
C ARG A 417 16.19 12.62 5.99
N PHE A 418 16.93 11.52 5.94
CA PHE A 418 16.36 10.17 5.88
C PHE A 418 16.76 9.36 7.11
N GLY A 419 15.80 8.62 7.66
CA GLY A 419 16.06 7.65 8.72
C GLY A 419 15.01 6.54 8.76
N ILE A 420 15.39 5.41 9.34
CA ILE A 420 14.47 4.32 9.64
C ILE A 420 14.09 4.39 11.11
N GLN A 421 12.79 4.34 11.39
CA GLN A 421 12.27 4.15 12.74
C GLN A 421 12.61 2.75 13.22
N GLU A 422 13.24 2.63 14.38
CA GLU A 422 13.70 1.34 14.93
C GLU A 422 12.57 0.32 15.11
N GLY A 423 11.46 0.76 15.72
CA GLY A 423 10.29 -0.10 15.92
C GLY A 423 8.99 0.69 15.85
N LEU A 424 7.94 0.03 15.37
CA LEU A 424 6.61 0.59 15.25
C LEU A 424 5.57 -0.47 15.68
N THR A 425 4.68 -0.09 16.57
CA THR A 425 3.45 -0.84 16.90
C THR A 425 2.23 -0.03 16.45
N SER A 426 1.04 -0.61 16.55
CA SER A 426 -0.22 0.05 16.13
C SER A 426 -0.58 1.30 16.95
N ASP A 427 0.08 1.50 18.10
CA ASP A 427 -0.18 2.59 19.04
C ASP A 427 1.01 3.53 19.26
N ARG A 428 2.25 3.11 18.98
CA ARG A 428 3.44 3.95 19.20
C ARG A 428 4.65 3.58 18.33
N LYS A 429 5.58 4.54 18.21
CA LYS A 429 6.93 4.33 17.71
C LYS A 429 7.90 4.07 18.87
N TRP A 430 8.98 3.35 18.60
CA TRP A 430 10.02 2.98 19.56
C TRP A 430 11.37 3.56 19.15
N ALA A 431 12.05 4.21 20.09
CA ALA A 431 13.30 4.95 19.87
C ALA A 431 13.19 6.08 18.82
N GLY A 432 14.34 6.59 18.39
CA GLY A 432 14.43 7.61 17.34
C GLY A 432 14.62 7.03 15.95
N LEU A 433 15.01 7.90 15.02
CA LEU A 433 15.39 7.55 13.67
C LEU A 433 16.87 7.16 13.63
N ALA A 434 17.17 6.16 12.81
CA ALA A 434 18.53 5.68 12.54
C ALA A 434 19.32 5.38 13.83
N THR A 435 18.73 4.63 14.75
CA THR A 435 19.42 4.15 15.94
C THR A 435 20.72 3.46 15.55
N ASN A 436 21.87 3.97 15.97
CA ASN A 436 23.15 3.67 15.34
C ASN A 436 23.59 2.20 15.48
N ASP A 437 23.38 1.59 16.64
CA ASP A 437 23.68 0.19 16.93
C ASP A 437 22.78 -0.77 16.12
N VAL A 438 21.49 -0.46 16.01
CA VAL A 438 20.53 -1.23 15.19
C VAL A 438 20.75 -0.98 13.70
N GLY A 439 20.97 0.28 13.33
CA GLY A 439 21.18 0.77 11.99
C GLY A 439 22.45 0.21 11.35
N LEU A 440 23.48 -0.10 12.15
CA LEU A 440 24.65 -0.84 11.67
C LEU A 440 24.26 -2.17 11.01
N GLN A 441 23.27 -2.87 11.57
CA GLN A 441 22.77 -4.14 11.03
C GLN A 441 21.69 -3.92 9.95
N GLY A 442 20.75 -3.01 10.21
CA GLY A 442 19.60 -2.74 9.35
C GLY A 442 19.88 -1.91 8.09
N SER A 443 21.07 -1.29 7.98
CA SER A 443 21.42 -0.42 6.85
C SER A 443 21.83 -1.16 5.58
N VAL A 444 22.16 -2.46 5.64
CA VAL A 444 22.60 -3.25 4.48
C VAL A 444 21.67 -3.10 3.25
N PRO A 445 20.35 -3.32 3.35
CA PRO A 445 19.45 -3.12 2.20
C PRO A 445 19.40 -1.67 1.73
N ILE A 446 19.54 -0.70 2.64
CA ILE A 446 19.52 0.73 2.31
C ILE A 446 20.78 1.09 1.52
N ILE A 447 21.95 0.62 1.94
CA ILE A 447 23.22 0.87 1.25
C ILE A 447 23.22 0.22 -0.13
N ALA A 448 22.70 -1.01 -0.23
CA ALA A 448 22.65 -1.75 -1.49
C ALA A 448 21.66 -1.15 -2.51
N LEU A 449 20.51 -0.66 -2.04
CA LEU A 449 19.43 -0.20 -2.91
C LEU A 449 19.39 1.32 -3.08
N PHE A 450 19.75 2.09 -2.04
CA PHE A 450 19.65 3.55 -1.98
C PHE A 450 20.79 4.17 -1.16
N PRO A 451 22.06 4.07 -1.61
CA PRO A 451 23.22 4.53 -0.84
C PRO A 451 23.15 6.02 -0.47
N GLU A 452 22.52 6.86 -1.29
CA GLU A 452 22.33 8.29 -0.98
C GLU A 452 21.40 8.54 0.21
N LEU A 453 20.40 7.68 0.45
CA LEU A 453 19.54 7.77 1.63
C LEU A 453 20.33 7.46 2.90
N HIS A 454 21.17 6.42 2.87
CA HIS A 454 22.02 6.08 4.01
C HIS A 454 23.03 7.21 4.31
N LYS A 455 23.69 7.76 3.28
CA LYS A 455 24.59 8.92 3.43
C LYS A 455 23.87 10.12 4.02
N SER A 456 22.60 10.36 3.65
CA SER A 456 21.82 11.45 4.23
C SER A 456 21.66 11.29 5.75
N GLY A 457 21.23 10.12 6.22
CA GLY A 457 21.12 9.84 7.66
C GLY A 457 22.47 10.00 8.39
N MET A 458 23.56 9.52 7.79
CA MET A 458 24.91 9.69 8.35
C MET A 458 25.33 11.16 8.45
N ARG A 459 24.95 12.01 7.49
CA ARG A 459 25.24 13.46 7.56
C ARG A 459 24.54 14.10 8.75
N VAL A 460 23.28 13.75 9.02
CA VAL A 460 22.54 14.23 10.20
C VAL A 460 23.26 13.86 11.48
N LEU A 461 23.65 12.59 11.63
CA LEU A 461 24.36 12.11 12.82
C LEU A 461 25.74 12.77 12.97
N LYS A 462 26.45 13.01 11.87
CA LYS A 462 27.73 13.71 11.84
C LYS A 462 27.58 15.18 12.23
N ASP A 463 26.51 15.84 11.80
CA ASP A 463 26.21 17.22 12.20
C ASP A 463 25.78 17.31 13.68
N MET A 464 25.35 16.19 14.28
CA MET A 464 25.04 16.04 15.71
C MET A 464 26.21 15.48 16.54
N GLN A 465 27.42 15.40 15.99
CA GLN A 465 28.59 14.92 16.73
C GLN A 465 29.00 15.97 17.78
N HIS A 466 29.26 15.52 19.00
CA HIS A 466 29.77 16.38 20.06
C HIS A 466 31.25 16.71 19.83
N GLU A 467 31.74 17.82 20.39
CA GLU A 467 33.16 18.23 20.27
C GLU A 467 34.14 17.17 20.83
N SER A 468 33.67 16.34 21.77
CA SER A 468 34.40 15.19 22.33
C SER A 468 34.59 14.05 21.32
N GLY A 469 33.92 14.09 20.17
CA GLY A 469 33.89 13.03 19.15
C GLY A 469 32.75 12.01 19.33
N GLU A 470 31.93 12.13 20.38
CA GLU A 470 30.79 11.24 20.60
C GLU A 470 29.67 11.52 19.60
N THR A 471 29.12 10.47 18.99
CA THR A 471 28.01 10.56 18.04
C THR A 471 26.68 10.31 18.74
N ALA A 472 25.63 11.03 18.35
CA ALA A 472 24.28 10.77 18.84
C ALA A 472 23.85 9.32 18.58
N HIS A 473 23.11 8.72 19.52
CA HIS A 473 22.59 7.37 19.36
C HIS A 473 21.49 7.30 18.29
N VAL A 474 20.64 8.33 18.22
CA VAL A 474 19.51 8.48 17.29
C VAL A 474 19.37 9.95 16.88
N PHE A 475 18.53 10.23 15.89
CA PHE A 475 17.98 11.58 15.68
C PHE A 475 16.44 11.54 15.58
N TYR A 476 15.79 12.71 15.59
CA TYR A 476 14.33 12.81 15.49
C TYR A 476 13.92 13.72 14.31
N PRO A 477 12.64 13.66 13.88
CA PRO A 477 12.11 14.63 12.93
C PRO A 477 12.39 16.05 13.40
N GLY A 478 13.06 16.84 12.56
CA GLY A 478 13.40 18.23 12.88
C GLY A 478 14.73 18.43 13.61
N SER A 479 15.48 17.40 13.97
CA SER A 479 16.78 17.58 14.65
C SER A 479 17.74 18.40 13.78
N VAL A 480 18.18 19.54 14.32
CA VAL A 480 19.07 20.50 13.65
C VAL A 480 20.36 20.76 14.43
N ASN A 481 20.46 20.33 15.70
CA ASN A 481 21.60 20.57 16.61
C ASN A 481 21.69 19.45 17.69
N ASN A 482 22.75 19.48 18.51
CA ASN A 482 23.07 18.54 19.60
C ASN A 482 22.05 18.46 20.76
N ASP A 483 20.95 19.22 20.74
CA ASP A 483 20.02 19.37 21.87
C ASP A 483 19.17 18.11 22.18
N GLU A 484 19.25 17.08 21.34
CA GLU A 484 18.50 15.82 21.48
C GLU A 484 19.43 14.61 21.66
N PHE A 485 20.59 14.83 22.28
CA PHE A 485 21.59 13.80 22.54
C PHE A 485 21.08 12.78 23.56
N TRP A 486 20.64 11.60 23.07
CA TRP A 486 20.59 10.41 23.89
C TRP A 486 21.97 9.75 23.85
N ALA A 487 22.83 10.10 24.81
CA ALA A 487 23.99 9.30 25.11
C ALA A 487 23.52 7.95 25.67
N VAL A 488 24.13 6.85 25.25
CA VAL A 488 24.04 5.62 26.05
C VAL A 488 24.79 5.92 27.36
N ASN A 489 24.07 6.36 28.39
CA ASN A 489 24.61 6.49 29.75
C ASN A 489 24.99 5.08 30.21
N GLY A 490 26.23 4.67 29.94
CA GLY A 490 26.67 3.29 30.16
C GLY A 490 28.17 3.08 30.29
N LEU A 491 28.99 4.14 30.38
CA LEU A 491 30.41 4.05 30.74
C LEU A 491 30.84 5.30 31.53
N ASN A 492 30.50 5.34 32.82
CA ASN A 492 31.27 6.06 33.84
C ASN A 492 31.50 5.11 35.00
#